data_AF-A0A0A1I7E1-F1
#
_entry.id   AF-A0A0A1I7E1-F1
#
_cell.length_a   1.000
_cell.length_b   1.000
_cell.length_c   1.000
_cell.angle_alpha   90.00
_cell.angle_beta   90.00
_cell.angle_gamma   90.00
#
_symmetry.space_group_name_H-M   'P 1'
#
loop_
_entity.id
_entity.type
_entity.pdbx_description
1 polymer ?
#
loop_
_entity_poly.entity_id
_entity_poly.type
_entity_poly.pdbx_seq_one_letter_code
_entity_poly.pdbx_strand_id
1 'polypeptide(L)'
;FLSGKSKFVDACKLNGIKFIGPPKESMEKMGNKSEAKRTMIGVGVPVIPGSKSSTNIAEEAFETARQIGFPVMIKAANGGGGRGMRIAHVEKEHPE
;
A
#
# COMPACT_ATOMS: atom_id res chain seq x y z
N PHE A 1 7.63 -10.53 13.19
CA PHE A 1 8.41 -9.40 13.73
C PHE A 1 7.58 -8.11 13.75
N LEU A 2 8.06 -7.06 14.45
CA LEU A 2 7.29 -5.84 14.76
C LEU A 2 7.78 -4.57 14.04
N SER A 3 8.77 -4.66 13.16
CA SER A 3 9.39 -3.52 12.47
C SER A 3 8.41 -2.63 11.68
N GLY A 4 7.30 -3.21 11.18
CA GLY A 4 6.25 -2.50 10.44
C GLY A 4 4.97 -2.22 11.24
N LYS A 5 4.98 -2.35 12.57
CA LYS A 5 3.78 -2.17 13.41
C LYS A 5 3.84 -0.84 14.16
N SER A 6 3.07 0.15 13.71
CA SER A 6 3.04 1.50 14.31
C SER A 6 2.72 1.48 15.81
N LYS A 7 1.82 0.59 16.26
CA LYS A 7 1.46 0.39 17.67
C LYS A 7 2.64 -0.05 18.56
N PHE A 8 3.67 -0.68 17.98
CA PHE A 8 4.85 -1.07 18.75
C PHE A 8 5.70 0.14 19.15
N VAL A 9 5.68 1.21 18.35
CA VAL A 9 6.36 2.47 18.69
C VAL A 9 5.78 3.07 19.97
N ASP A 10 4.46 3.05 20.12
CA ASP A 10 3.79 3.52 21.34
C ASP A 10 4.13 2.64 22.54
N ALA A 11 4.14 1.31 22.35
CA ALA A 11 4.52 0.38 23.40
C ALA A 11 5.96 0.64 23.89
N CYS A 12 6.92 0.88 22.98
CA CYS A 12 8.28 1.26 23.36
C CYS A 12 8.30 2.56 24.17
N LYS A 13 7.61 3.62 23.70
CA LYS A 13 7.55 4.92 24.38
C LYS A 13 6.96 4.83 25.79
N LEU A 14 5.85 4.09 25.94
CA LEU A 14 5.18 3.89 27.22
C LEU A 14 6.06 3.18 28.25
N ASN A 15 7.04 2.39 27.79
CA ASN A 15 7.98 1.67 28.65
C ASN A 15 9.35 2.35 28.75
N GLY A 16 9.49 3.61 28.32
CA GLY A 16 10.76 4.34 28.36
C GLY A 16 11.83 3.79 27.41
N ILE A 17 11.45 2.97 26.43
CA ILE A 17 12.36 2.37 25.46
C ILE A 17 12.40 3.24 24.20
N LYS A 18 13.61 3.62 23.78
CA LYS A 18 13.79 4.33 22.51
C LYS A 18 13.63 3.35 21.34
N PHE A 19 12.59 3.54 20.55
CA PHE A 19 12.41 2.83 19.29
C PHE A 19 13.41 3.35 18.24
N ILE A 20 14.18 2.46 17.62
CA ILE A 20 15.10 2.79 16.52
C ILE A 20 14.36 2.57 15.20
N GLY A 21 13.78 3.64 14.68
CA GLY A 21 13.00 3.64 13.44
C GLY A 21 12.20 4.93 13.26
N PRO A 22 11.33 5.00 12.24
CA PRO A 22 10.48 6.17 12.01
C PRO A 22 9.44 6.36 13.13
N PRO A 23 8.92 7.58 13.30
CA PRO A 23 7.83 7.82 14.24
C PRO A 23 6.54 7.14 13.77
N LYS A 24 5.63 6.88 14.72
CA LYS A 24 4.33 6.24 14.49
C LYS A 24 3.57 6.85 13.31
N GLU A 25 3.45 8.18 13.27
CA GLU A 25 2.70 8.88 12.24
C GLU A 25 3.26 8.61 10.83
N SER A 26 4.58 8.60 10.68
CA SER A 26 5.22 8.24 9.41
C SER A 26 4.95 6.78 9.05
N MET A 27 4.97 5.87 10.02
CA MET A 27 4.63 4.45 9.79
C MET A 27 3.18 4.25 9.37
N GLU A 28 2.25 5.04 9.91
CA GLU A 28 0.82 4.95 9.56
C GLU A 28 0.58 5.47 8.14
N LYS A 29 1.10 6.67 7.82
CA LYS A 29 0.99 7.26 6.49
C LYS A 29 1.64 6.39 5.40
N MET A 30 2.76 5.74 5.71
CA MET A 30 3.54 4.98 4.73
C MET A 30 3.26 3.47 4.74
N GLY A 31 2.53 2.96 5.74
CA GLY A 31 2.23 1.54 5.88
C GLY A 31 1.15 1.05 4.92
N ASN A 32 0.25 1.95 4.50
CA ASN A 32 -0.75 1.69 3.48
C ASN A 32 -0.28 2.27 2.13
N LYS A 33 -0.13 1.42 1.11
CA LYS A 33 0.40 1.83 -0.20
C LYS A 33 -0.45 2.89 -0.91
N SER A 34 -1.78 2.84 -0.76
CA SER A 34 -2.69 3.80 -1.40
C SER A 34 -2.57 5.16 -0.71
N GLU A 35 -2.50 5.16 0.63
CA GLU A 35 -2.28 6.38 1.40
C GLU A 35 -0.89 6.98 1.12
N ALA A 36 0.16 6.15 1.13
CA ALA A 36 1.51 6.56 0.81
C ALA A 36 1.59 7.22 -0.57
N LYS A 37 0.94 6.61 -1.58
CA LYS A 37 0.86 7.19 -2.94
C LYS A 37 0.17 8.56 -2.92
N ARG A 38 -0.95 8.69 -2.22
CA ARG A 38 -1.67 9.97 -2.07
C ARG A 38 -0.81 11.03 -1.39
N THR A 39 -0.08 10.67 -0.33
CA THR A 39 0.84 11.59 0.35
C THR A 39 1.95 12.07 -0.59
N MET A 40 2.54 11.17 -1.39
CA MET A 40 3.59 11.52 -2.35
C MET A 40 3.09 12.43 -3.46
N ILE A 41 1.90 12.14 -4.03
CA ILE A 41 1.25 13.03 -5.01
C ILE A 41 1.02 14.43 -4.42
N GLY A 42 0.53 14.50 -3.17
CA GLY A 42 0.23 15.77 -2.49
C GLY A 42 1.44 16.69 -2.30
N VAL A 43 2.66 16.14 -2.31
CA VAL A 43 3.92 16.91 -2.23
C VAL A 43 4.65 17.01 -3.57
N GLY A 44 3.98 16.65 -4.68
CA GLY A 44 4.53 16.78 -6.03
C GLY A 44 5.55 15.70 -6.42
N VAL A 45 5.67 14.61 -5.64
CA VAL A 45 6.53 13.48 -5.99
C VAL A 45 5.84 12.65 -7.09
N PRO A 46 6.50 12.41 -8.23
CA PRO A 46 5.95 11.54 -9.28
C PRO A 46 5.73 10.12 -8.77
N VAL A 47 4.59 9.52 -9.12
CA VAL A 47 4.23 8.15 -8.73
C VAL A 47 3.82 7.33 -9.95
N ILE A 48 3.97 6.01 -9.84
CA ILE A 48 3.50 5.09 -10.88
C ILE A 48 1.97 5.20 -10.99
N PRO A 49 1.41 5.35 -12.21
CA PRO A 49 -0.03 5.34 -12.46
C PRO A 49 -0.71 4.12 -11.83
N GLY A 50 -1.91 4.31 -11.31
CA GLY A 50 -2.63 3.26 -10.60
C GLY A 50 -3.94 3.76 -10.01
N SER A 51 -4.62 2.88 -9.28
CA SER A 51 -5.82 3.27 -8.53
C SER A 51 -5.52 4.42 -7.55
N LYS A 52 -6.49 5.34 -7.40
CA LYS A 52 -6.40 6.47 -6.44
C LYS A 52 -6.66 6.03 -5.00
N SER A 53 -7.43 4.96 -4.83
CA SER A 53 -7.79 4.34 -3.55
C SER A 53 -7.60 2.83 -3.63
N SER A 54 -7.58 2.17 -2.47
CA SER A 54 -7.79 0.71 -2.40
C SER A 54 -9.26 0.40 -2.61
N THR A 55 -9.54 -0.68 -3.33
CA THR A 55 -10.89 -1.25 -3.46
C THR A 55 -10.85 -2.73 -3.08
N ASN A 56 -11.97 -3.22 -2.56
CA ASN A 56 -12.24 -4.64 -2.35
C ASN A 56 -13.28 -5.17 -3.37
N ILE A 57 -13.67 -4.34 -4.34
CA ILE A 57 -14.67 -4.65 -5.36
C ILE A 57 -13.91 -5.00 -6.64
N ALA A 58 -14.15 -6.21 -7.15
CA ALA A 58 -13.41 -6.74 -8.30
C ALA A 58 -13.68 -5.90 -9.57
N GLU A 59 -14.92 -5.45 -9.75
CA GLU A 59 -15.36 -4.65 -10.88
C GLU A 59 -14.66 -3.29 -10.94
N GLU A 60 -14.50 -2.61 -9.80
CA GLU A 60 -13.77 -1.33 -9.73
C GLU A 60 -12.28 -1.52 -10.05
N ALA A 61 -11.69 -2.61 -9.55
CA ALA A 61 -10.30 -2.94 -9.82
C ALA A 61 -10.08 -3.24 -11.32
N PHE A 62 -11.03 -3.94 -11.93
CA PHE A 62 -11.02 -4.29 -13.34
C PHE A 62 -11.13 -3.07 -14.25
N GLU A 63 -12.09 -2.17 -13.98
CA GLU A 63 -12.24 -0.93 -14.74
C GLU A 63 -10.97 -0.06 -14.63
N THR A 64 -10.40 0.02 -13.42
CA THR A 64 -9.13 0.72 -13.21
C THR A 64 -7.99 0.07 -14.01
N ALA A 65 -7.91 -1.26 -14.04
CA ALA A 65 -6.89 -1.98 -14.81
C ALA A 65 -7.03 -1.71 -16.31
N ARG A 66 -8.26 -1.69 -16.84
CA ARG A 66 -8.55 -1.38 -18.23
C ARG A 66 -8.13 0.05 -18.61
N GLN A 67 -8.37 1.02 -17.72
CA GLN A 67 -7.96 2.42 -17.93
C GLN A 67 -6.43 2.60 -17.91
N ILE A 68 -5.72 1.84 -17.08
CA ILE A 68 -4.25 1.88 -17.00
C ILE A 68 -3.61 1.16 -18.19
N GLY A 69 -4.23 0.06 -18.65
CA GLY A 69 -3.69 -0.86 -19.64
C GLY A 69 -2.90 -2.01 -19.00
N PHE A 70 -3.09 -3.21 -19.54
CA PHE A 70 -2.39 -4.42 -19.10
C PHE A 70 -0.95 -4.49 -19.67
N PRO A 71 0.00 -5.15 -18.99
CA PRO A 71 -0.16 -5.85 -17.71
C PRO A 71 -0.24 -4.90 -16.51
N VAL A 72 -1.04 -5.27 -15.51
CA VAL A 72 -1.16 -4.52 -14.24
C VAL A 72 -0.69 -5.35 -13.05
N MET A 73 -0.27 -4.66 -11.99
CA MET A 73 0.13 -5.31 -10.74
C MET A 73 -0.88 -5.02 -9.62
N ILE A 74 -1.60 -6.06 -9.23
CA ILE A 74 -2.52 -6.03 -8.09
C ILE A 74 -1.68 -6.14 -6.81
N LYS A 75 -1.87 -5.20 -5.87
CA LYS A 75 -1.12 -5.14 -4.61
C LYS A 75 -2.05 -4.93 -3.43
N ALA A 76 -1.96 -5.80 -2.43
CA ALA A 76 -2.55 -5.59 -1.12
C ALA A 76 -2.00 -4.29 -0.50
N ALA A 77 -2.91 -3.42 -0.04
CA ALA A 77 -2.58 -2.10 0.50
C ALA A 77 -1.62 -2.18 1.70
N ASN A 78 -1.82 -3.15 2.59
CA ASN A 78 -1.02 -3.38 3.80
C ASN A 78 -0.04 -4.56 3.67
N GLY A 79 0.19 -5.06 2.44
CA GLY A 79 1.07 -6.21 2.19
C GLY A 79 2.55 -5.83 2.21
N GLY A 80 3.40 -6.72 2.74
CA GLY A 80 4.86 -6.54 2.80
C GLY A 80 5.62 -7.83 2.47
N GLY A 81 6.89 -7.69 2.09
CA GLY A 81 7.77 -8.82 1.76
C GLY A 81 7.32 -9.63 0.54
N GLY A 82 6.70 -8.96 -0.45
CA GLY A 82 6.21 -9.59 -1.69
C GLY A 82 4.86 -10.31 -1.57
N ARG A 83 4.28 -10.43 -0.36
CA ARG A 83 2.98 -11.09 -0.16
C ARG A 83 1.82 -10.18 -0.54
N GLY A 84 0.79 -10.77 -1.14
CA GLY A 84 -0.39 -10.06 -1.64
C GLY A 84 -0.09 -9.24 -2.90
N MET A 85 0.80 -9.73 -3.77
CA MET A 85 1.02 -9.15 -5.09
C MET A 85 0.75 -10.19 -6.17
N ARG A 86 0.04 -9.79 -7.23
CA ARG A 86 -0.24 -10.60 -8.42
C ARG A 86 -0.09 -9.74 -9.67
N ILE A 87 0.37 -10.34 -10.74
CA ILE A 87 0.39 -9.70 -12.06
C ILE A 87 -0.83 -10.22 -12.81
N ALA A 88 -1.59 -9.32 -13.42
CA ALA A 88 -2.62 -9.66 -14.38
C ALA A 88 -2.14 -9.21 -15.76
N HIS A 89 -2.00 -10.16 -16.68
CA HIS A 89 -1.45 -9.95 -18.01
C HIS A 89 -2.51 -9.60 -19.05
N VAL A 90 -3.73 -10.08 -18.85
CA VAL A 90 -4.83 -9.92 -19.80
C VAL A 90 -6.14 -9.68 -19.06
N GLU A 91 -7.09 -9.10 -19.77
CA GLU A 91 -8.43 -8.79 -19.27
C GLU A 91 -9.17 -10.04 -18.75
N LYS A 92 -8.89 -11.25 -19.27
CA LYS A 92 -9.52 -12.49 -18.81
C LYS A 92 -8.94 -13.10 -17.52
N GLU A 93 -7.81 -12.59 -17.01
CA GLU A 93 -7.28 -13.05 -15.71
C GLU A 93 -8.05 -12.36 -14.58
N HIS A 94 -9.29 -12.80 -14.35
CA HIS A 94 -9.95 -12.55 -13.08
C HIS A 94 -9.41 -13.56 -12.05
N PRO A 95 -8.70 -13.12 -11.00
CA PRO A 95 -8.44 -13.99 -9.87
C PRO A 95 -9.77 -14.20 -9.13
N GLU A 96 -10.24 -15.44 -9.06
CA GLU A 96 -11.25 -15.87 -8.09
C GLU A 96 -10.78 -15.61 -6.65
#